data_AF-A0A1J8PJ04-F1
#
_entry.id   AF-A0A1J8PJ04-F1
#
_cell.length_a   1.000
_cell.length_b   1.000
_cell.length_c   1.000
_cell.angle_alpha   90.00
_cell.angle_beta   90.00
_cell.angle_gamma   90.00
#
_symmetry.space_group_name_H-M   'P 1'
#
loop_
_entity.id
_entity.type
_entity.pdbx_description
1 polymer ?
#
loop_
_entity_poly.entity_id
_entity_poly.type
_entity_poly.pdbx_seq_one_letter_code
_entity_poly.pdbx_strand_id
1 'polypeptide(L)' 'QIRDVAAGLHCLHSFSIVHGSLIGANILVDNGRRACLTDFGLASIRGPIQGSAFLGTSSDAPGAIRWTATELVAKDVERP' A
#
# COMPACT_ATOMS: atom_id res chain seq x y z
N GLN A 1 13.48 2.24 13.11
CA GLN A 1 13.06 1.24 12.10
C GLN A 1 11.54 1.07 12.07
N ILE A 2 10.86 0.31 12.96
CA ILE A 2 9.38 0.18 12.87
C ILE A 2 8.61 1.50 13.06
N ARG A 3 9.14 2.40 13.89
CA ARG A 3 8.59 3.76 14.07
C ARG A 3 8.65 4.61 12.80
N ASP A 4 9.71 4.45 12.00
CA ASP A 4 9.87 5.20 10.74
C ASP A 4 8.87 4.70 9.69
N VAL A 5 8.68 3.38 9.61
CA VAL A 5 7.67 2.75 8.73
C VAL A 5 6.27 3.23 9.10
N ALA A 6 5.92 3.23 10.39
CA ALA A 6 4.62 3.71 10.86
C ALA A 6 4.42 5.21 10.58
N ALA A 7 5.44 6.04 10.79
CA ALA A 7 5.38 7.46 10.47
C ALA A 7 5.22 7.72 8.97
N GLY A 8 5.93 6.97 8.12
CA GLY A 8 5.78 7.03 6.67
C GLY A 8 4.36 6.66 6.22
N LEU A 9 3.81 5.56 6.74
CA LEU A 9 2.42 5.15 6.45
C LEU A 9 1.40 6.18 6.93
N HIS A 10 1.60 6.75 8.12
CA HIS A 10 0.74 7.81 8.63
C HIS A 10 0.74 9.03 7.71
N CYS A 11 1.92 9.42 7.21
CA CYS A 11 2.05 10.49 6.22
C CYS A 11 1.25 10.17 4.95
N LEU A 12 1.44 8.99 4.35
CA LEU A 12 0.68 8.57 3.16
C LEU A 12 -0.84 8.61 3.39
N HIS A 13 -1.29 8.06 4.52
CA HIS A 13 -2.70 8.02 4.87
C HIS A 13 -3.29 9.42 5.10
N SER A 14 -2.50 10.39 5.58
CA SER A 14 -2.95 11.78 5.70
C SER A 14 -3.27 12.44 4.34
N PHE A 15 -2.66 11.94 3.27
CA PHE A 15 -2.96 12.32 1.88
C PHE A 15 -3.92 11.35 1.18
N SER A 16 -4.60 10.47 1.93
CA SER A 16 -5.47 9.43 1.39
C SER A 16 -4.78 8.46 0.42
N ILE A 17 -3.45 8.29 0.53
CA ILE A 17 -2.68 7.36 -0.29
C ILE A 17 -2.52 6.05 0.47
N VAL A 18 -2.94 4.94 -0.14
CA VAL A 18 -2.67 3.58 0.34
C VAL A 18 -1.49 3.03 -0.47
N HIS A 19 -0.45 2.54 0.19
CA HIS A 19 0.76 2.01 -0.49
C HIS A 19 0.49 0.73 -1.30
N GLY A 20 -0.37 -0.16 -0.80
CA GLY A 20 -0.79 -1.38 -1.51
C GLY A 20 0.22 -2.55 -1.51
N SER A 21 1.48 -2.35 -1.13
CA SER A 21 2.52 -3.39 -1.13
C SER A 21 3.55 -3.20 0.00
N LEU A 22 3.13 -3.42 1.25
CA LEU A 22 4.01 -3.26 2.41
C LEU A 22 4.70 -4.58 2.76
N ILE A 23 5.94 -4.73 2.28
CA ILE A 23 6.82 -5.87 2.59
C ILE A 23 8.22 -5.39 2.97
N GLY A 24 9.01 -6.25 3.60
CA GLY A 24 10.38 -5.93 4.00
C GLY A 24 11.28 -5.51 2.84
N ALA A 25 11.09 -6.08 1.64
CA ALA A 25 11.83 -5.69 0.44
C ALA A 25 11.52 -4.26 -0.04
N ASN A 26 10.36 -3.73 0.36
CA ASN A 26 9.90 -2.38 0.03
C ASN A 26 10.19 -1.38 1.17
N ILE A 27 11.05 -1.76 2.11
CA ILE A 27 11.56 -0.91 3.18
C ILE A 27 13.07 -0.83 3.04
N LEU A 28 13.56 0.29 2.51
CA LEU A 28 14.99 0.55 2.38
C LEU A 28 15.53 1.23 3.65
N VAL A 29 16.85 1.19 3.82
CA VAL A 29 17.55 1.89 4.91
C VAL A 29 18.50 2.91 4.31
N ASP A 30 18.33 4.19 4.67
CA ASP A 30 19.20 5.26 4.20
C ASP A 30 20.53 5.33 4.99
N ASN A 31 21.43 6.23 4.58
CA ASN A 31 22.71 6.45 5.25
C ASN A 31 22.56 6.93 6.71
N GLY A 32 21.40 7.46 7.09
CA GLY A 32 21.04 7.87 8.44
C GLY A 32 20.44 6.76 9.30
N ARG A 33 20.40 5.51 8.80
CA ARG A 33 19.73 4.35 9.44
C ARG A 33 18.22 4.57 9.65
N ARG A 34 17.59 5.36 8.78
CA ARG A 34 16.13 5.56 8.76
C ARG A 34 15.50 4.56 7.79
N ALA A 35 14.35 4.02 8.16
CA ALA A 35 13.58 3.18 7.25
C ALA A 35 12.76 4.05 6.29
N CYS A 36 12.82 3.75 5.00
CA CYS A 36 12.18 4.49 3.93
C CYS A 36 11.26 3.56 3.13
N LEU A 37 10.02 3.99 2.90
CA LEU A 37 9.06 3.26 2.05
C LEU A 37 9.44 3.43 0.57
N THR A 38 9.36 2.36 -0.22
CA THR A 38 9.61 2.36 -1.67
C THR A 38 8.57 1.51 -2.40
N ASP A 39 8.62 1.48 -3.73
CA ASP A 39 7.77 0.66 -4.60
C ASP A 39 6.27 0.98 -4.47
N PHE A 40 5.92 2.16 -4.96
CA PHE A 40 4.54 2.67 -5.02
C PHE A 40 3.76 2.15 -6.25
N GLY A 41 4.22 1.08 -6.89
CA GLY A 41 3.58 0.53 -8.09
C GLY A 41 2.13 0.07 -7.89
N LEU A 42 1.76 -0.26 -6.64
CA LEU A 42 0.40 -0.62 -6.24
C LEU A 42 -0.30 0.47 -5.40
N ALA A 43 0.26 1.69 -5.36
CA ALA A 43 -0.30 2.75 -4.55
C ALA A 43 -1.61 3.29 -5.16
N SER A 44 -2.57 3.64 -4.30
CA SER A 44 -3.91 4.10 -4.71
C SER A 44 -4.39 5.26 -3.84
N ILE A 45 -5.09 6.22 -4.44
CA ILE A 45 -5.70 7.35 -3.74
C ILE A 45 -7.15 7.00 -3.40
N ARG A 46 -7.52 7.08 -2.12
CA ARG A 46 -8.88 6.83 -1.63
C ARG A 46 -9.57 8.12 -1.21
N GLY A 47 -10.30 8.75 -2.13
CA GLY A 47 -11.11 9.92 -1.84
C GLY A 47 -11.94 10.35 -3.05
N PRO A 48 -12.87 11.32 -2.89
CA PRO A 48 -13.58 11.91 -4.02
C PRO A 48 -12.60 12.73 -4.83
N ILE A 49 -12.02 12.12 -5.87
CA ILE A 49 -11.29 12.85 -6.90
C ILE A 49 -12.36 13.53 -7.76
N GLN A 50 -12.51 14.86 -7.63
CA GLN A 50 -13.29 15.62 -8.61
C GLN A 50 -12.52 15.59 -9.94
N GLY A 51 -12.80 14.57 -10.76
CA GLY A 51 -12.26 14.41 -12.10
C GLY A 51 -10.94 13.65 -12.15
N SER A 52 -10.95 12.59 -12.97
CA SER A 52 -9.78 11.91 -13.55
C SER A 52 -9.04 10.85 -12.71
N ALA A 53 -9.22 9.62 -13.22
CA ALA A 53 -8.37 8.43 -13.13
C ALA A 53 -8.32 7.69 -11.79
N PHE A 54 -9.24 6.73 -11.64
CA PHE A 54 -8.93 5.44 -11.04
C PHE A 54 -7.75 4.83 -11.83
N LEU A 55 -6.51 5.16 -11.46
CA LEU A 55 -5.34 4.40 -11.89
C LEU A 55 -5.20 3.13 -11.05
N GLY A 56 -6.31 2.41 -10.88
CA GLY A 56 -6.29 1.08 -10.27
C GLY A 56 -5.84 0.10 -11.33
N THR A 57 -4.54 -0.05 -11.54
CA THR A 57 -4.03 -1.36 -11.94
C THR A 57 -4.11 -2.24 -10.69
N SER A 58 -5.31 -2.70 -10.34
CA SER A 58 -5.41 -3.92 -9.57
C SER A 58 -4.84 -5.00 -10.47
N SER A 59 -3.54 -5.28 -10.37
CA SER A 59 -3.07 -6.57 -10.82
C SER A 59 -3.88 -7.59 -10.04
N ASP A 60 -4.67 -8.42 -10.73
CA ASP A 60 -5.54 -9.46 -10.14
C ASP A 60 -4.77 -10.47 -9.27
N ALA A 61 -3.45 -10.34 -9.20
CA ALA A 61 -2.61 -10.94 -8.18
C ALA A 61 -1.92 -9.86 -7.34
N PRO A 62 -2.07 -9.87 -6.00
CA PRO A 62 -1.17 -9.13 -5.13
C PRO A 62 0.24 -9.68 -5.31
N GLY A 63 1.21 -8.86 -5.70
CA GLY A 63 2.62 -9.28 -5.81
C GLY A 63 3.20 -9.84 -4.49
N ALA A 64 2.51 -9.59 -3.37
CA ALA A 64 2.86 -9.98 -2.02
C ALA A 64 1.68 -10.69 -1.30
N ILE A 65 1.13 -11.77 -1.87
CA ILE A 65 -0.05 -12.50 -1.35
C ILE A 65 0.03 -12.75 0.17
N ARG A 66 1.18 -13.15 0.71
CA ARG A 66 1.35 -13.43 2.16
C ARG A 66 1.14 -12.24 3.07
N TRP A 67 1.34 -11.02 2.57
CA TRP A 67 1.23 -9.77 3.31
C TRP A 67 0.02 -8.93 2.87
N THR A 68 -0.81 -9.52 2.01
CA THR A 68 -2.02 -8.89 1.50
C THR A 68 -3.11 -8.98 2.55
N ALA A 69 -3.85 -7.89 2.74
CA ALA A 69 -4.98 -7.86 3.65
C ALA A 69 -6.07 -8.86 3.21
N THR A 70 -6.67 -9.56 4.16
CA THR A 70 -7.59 -10.69 3.90
C THR A 70 -8.79 -10.30 3.06
N GLU A 71 -9.30 -9.08 3.22
CA GLU A 71 -10.42 -8.53 2.48
C GLU A 71 -10.11 -8.29 0.98
N LEU A 72 -8.82 -8.29 0.61
CA LEU A 72 -8.40 -8.20 -0.80
C LEU A 72 -8.29 -9.59 -1.43
N VAL A 73 -8.07 -10.64 -0.64
CA VAL A 73 -7.96 -12.04 -1.11
C VAL A 73 -9.34 -12.72 -1.14
N ALA A 74 -10.24 -12.36 -0.24
CA ALA A 74 -11.51 -13.05 -0.01
C ALA A 74 -12.72 -12.46 -0.76
N LYS A 75 -12.53 -11.76 -1.88
CA LYS A 75 -13.64 -11.12 -2.61
C LYS A 75 -14.63 -12.08 -3.29
N ASP A 76 -14.32 -13.38 -3.35
CA ASP A 76 -15.13 -14.38 -4.06
C ASP A 76 -15.96 -15.32 -3.17
N VAL A 77 -16.10 -15.04 -1.87
CA VAL A 77 -17.08 -15.77 -1.03
C VAL A 77 -18.38 -14.97 -0.97
N GLU A 78 -19.16 -15.10 -2.04
CA GLU A 78 -20.58 -14.75 -2.04
C GLU A 78 -21.23 -15.52 -0.88
N ARG A 79 -21.59 -14.77 0.18
CA ARG A 79 -22.29 -15.33 1.34
C ARG A 79 -23.66 -15.81 0.88
N PRO A 80 -24.07 -17.06 1.18
CA PRO A 80 -25.42 -17.54 0.86
C PRO A 80 -26.50 -16.73 1.58
#